data_AF-A0A842WFI9-F1
#
_entry.id   AF-A0A842WFI9-F1
#
_cell.length_a   1.000
_cell.length_b   1.000
_cell.length_c   1.000
_cell.angle_alpha   90.00
_cell.angle_beta   90.00
_cell.angle_gamma   90.00
#
_symmetry.space_group_name_H-M   'P 1'
#
loop_
_entity.id
_entity.type
_entity.pdbx_description
1 polymer ?
#
loop_
_entity_poly.entity_id
_entity_poly.type
_entity_poly.pdbx_seq_one_letter_code
_entity_poly.pdbx_strand_id
1 'polypeptide(L)'
;MKKALILSLLVVLAYANPVFAEDAGGEVENETLAFRSTWGSEVRLLQLERALEKNIAWGEEIIGYVEANGSDSSGLEAILAEMNVLLDEVGSTEPAVGEAAAKAFVDMKQESVALTKEFRESARTLISGPEAAALRKSFRAELNGTGQEWKQRFRNARNAYNAEQLQNMMDAAGIDDPGLIEDVENGEANKSQVQKSLKNAFKAMNNTQKRNAWSAMKEEHVKGSVFKKAVADRVALNQMERANARLEKRLEKAQAMNLSDGAQERLQKRVENLDRQMGKLQDRMEKRQEIIQKQQDKKGPGQENPAGGGPGNNGLGAQGNNGGGGNGK
;
A
#
# COMPACT_ATOMS: atom_id res chain seq x y z
N MET A 1 10.76 9.07 34.55
CA MET A 1 9.63 8.30 33.95
C MET A 1 8.62 9.14 33.17
N LYS A 2 8.02 10.21 33.72
CA LYS A 2 6.99 11.02 33.01
C LYS A 2 7.44 11.59 31.64
N LYS A 3 8.70 12.02 31.50
CA LYS A 3 9.26 12.53 30.22
C LYS A 3 9.46 11.43 29.16
N ALA A 4 9.79 10.20 29.56
CA ALA A 4 10.00 9.07 28.65
C ALA A 4 8.67 8.56 28.05
N LEU A 5 7.59 8.55 28.84
CA LEU A 5 6.23 8.19 28.38
C LEU A 5 5.64 9.21 27.39
N ILE A 6 5.93 10.50 27.57
CA ILE A 6 5.47 11.56 26.64
C ILE A 6 6.25 11.50 25.33
N LEU A 7 7.55 11.22 25.38
CA LEU A 7 8.38 11.03 24.18
C LEU A 7 7.98 9.76 23.42
N SER A 8 7.70 8.67 24.13
CA SER A 8 7.25 7.41 23.51
C SER A 8 5.84 7.55 22.91
N LEU A 9 4.93 8.35 23.50
CA LEU A 9 3.64 8.72 22.90
C LEU A 9 3.80 9.56 21.64
N LEU A 10 4.71 10.53 21.62
CA LEU A 10 4.98 11.29 20.40
C LEU A 10 5.59 10.42 19.30
N VAL A 11 6.41 9.43 19.68
CA VAL A 11 6.93 8.41 18.74
C VAL A 11 5.79 7.50 18.28
N VAL A 12 4.94 6.96 19.15
CA VAL A 12 3.79 6.14 18.72
C VAL A 12 2.79 6.95 17.90
N LEU A 13 2.52 8.22 18.20
CA LEU A 13 1.69 9.10 17.36
C LEU A 13 2.40 9.51 16.04
N ALA A 14 3.73 9.53 16.02
CA ALA A 14 4.50 9.77 14.79
C ALA A 14 4.59 8.52 13.90
N TYR A 15 4.62 7.31 14.48
CA TYR A 15 4.72 6.02 13.79
C TYR A 15 3.34 5.36 13.56
N ALA A 16 2.32 5.72 14.33
CA ALA A 16 0.89 5.46 14.06
C ALA A 16 0.31 6.54 13.15
N ASN A 17 1.14 7.23 12.34
CA ASN A 17 0.66 8.07 11.24
C ASN A 17 0.26 7.19 10.06
N PRO A 18 -1.05 6.99 9.88
CA PRO A 18 -1.69 7.27 8.60
C PRO A 18 -2.63 8.47 8.69
N VAL A 19 -2.71 9.16 9.84
CA VAL A 19 -3.68 10.24 10.17
C VAL A 19 -3.64 11.43 9.19
N PHE A 20 -2.60 11.55 8.38
CA PHE A 20 -2.60 12.46 7.24
C PHE A 20 -2.02 11.71 6.05
N ALA A 21 -2.88 11.26 5.13
CA ALA A 21 -2.46 10.82 3.82
C ALA A 21 -1.78 12.01 3.11
N GLU A 22 -0.45 12.10 3.20
CA GLU A 22 0.34 13.03 2.41
C GLU A 22 0.29 12.63 0.93
N ASP A 23 0.31 13.63 0.05
CA ASP A 23 0.40 13.46 -1.39
C ASP A 23 1.69 12.68 -1.74
N ALA A 24 1.49 11.44 -2.19
CA ALA A 24 2.38 10.60 -2.99
C ALA A 24 3.88 10.56 -2.59
N GLY A 25 4.28 9.50 -1.88
CA GLY A 25 5.71 9.13 -1.78
C GLY A 25 6.11 8.03 -0.79
N GLY A 26 5.22 7.58 0.10
CA GLY A 26 5.56 6.57 1.12
C GLY A 26 5.44 5.12 0.62
N GLU A 27 6.36 4.27 1.07
CA GLU A 27 6.49 2.83 0.83
C GLU A 27 5.15 2.06 0.73
N VAL A 28 5.13 1.01 -0.12
CA VAL A 28 4.03 0.02 -0.32
C VAL A 28 3.41 -0.43 1.02
N GLU A 29 4.22 -0.41 2.09
CA GLU A 29 3.87 -0.76 3.46
C GLU A 29 2.78 0.09 4.12
N ASN A 30 2.61 1.36 3.74
CA ASN A 30 1.53 2.21 4.28
C ASN A 30 0.28 2.23 3.39
N GLU A 31 0.34 1.55 2.24
CA GLU A 31 -0.74 1.54 1.25
C GLU A 31 -1.77 0.46 1.56
N THR A 32 -1.30 -0.72 1.97
CA THR A 32 -2.17 -1.86 2.31
C THR A 32 -2.97 -1.61 3.58
N LEU A 33 -2.42 -0.87 4.56
CA LEU A 33 -3.15 -0.53 5.80
C LEU A 33 -4.43 0.28 5.54
N ALA A 34 -4.46 1.09 4.49
CA ALA A 34 -5.61 1.89 4.16
C ALA A 34 -6.85 1.03 3.86
N PHE A 35 -6.65 -0.21 3.40
CA PHE A 35 -7.71 -1.19 3.14
C PHE A 35 -8.24 -1.88 4.41
N ARG A 36 -7.86 -1.41 5.60
CA ARG A 36 -8.58 -1.77 6.84
C ARG A 36 -9.85 -0.94 7.04
N SER A 37 -10.02 0.10 6.22
CA SER A 37 -11.15 1.02 6.20
C SER A 37 -11.65 1.20 4.77
N THR A 38 -12.96 1.34 4.60
CA THR A 38 -13.56 1.62 3.29
C THR A 38 -13.09 2.98 2.76
N TRP A 39 -13.07 4.02 3.61
CA TRP A 39 -12.56 5.34 3.24
C TRP A 39 -11.08 5.33 2.88
N GLY A 40 -10.27 4.54 3.59
CA GLY A 40 -8.86 4.38 3.26
C GLY A 40 -8.67 3.72 1.91
N SER A 41 -9.47 2.71 1.58
CA SER A 41 -9.46 2.08 0.26
C SER A 41 -9.85 3.07 -0.85
N GLU A 42 -10.88 3.89 -0.62
CA GLU A 42 -11.33 4.92 -1.57
C GLU A 42 -10.23 5.96 -1.82
N VAL A 43 -9.58 6.46 -0.77
CA VAL A 43 -8.45 7.39 -0.88
C VAL A 43 -7.35 6.81 -1.76
N ARG A 44 -7.02 5.52 -1.60
CA ARG A 44 -5.97 4.86 -2.40
C ARG A 44 -6.39 4.68 -3.85
N LEU A 45 -7.63 4.26 -4.10
CA LEU A 45 -8.16 4.12 -5.47
C LEU A 45 -8.17 5.47 -6.19
N LEU A 46 -8.67 6.55 -5.56
CA LEU A 46 -8.66 7.90 -6.11
C LEU A 46 -7.24 8.41 -6.42
N GLN A 47 -6.25 8.09 -5.57
CA GLN A 47 -4.85 8.44 -5.82
C GLN A 47 -4.29 7.76 -7.06
N LEU A 48 -4.61 6.47 -7.24
CA LEU A 48 -4.16 5.71 -8.39
C LEU A 48 -4.86 6.16 -9.68
N GLU A 49 -6.18 6.38 -9.62
CA GLU A 49 -6.99 6.93 -10.72
C GLU A 49 -6.37 8.24 -11.22
N ARG A 50 -6.14 9.20 -10.32
CA ARG A 50 -5.52 10.49 -10.66
C ARG A 50 -4.12 10.35 -11.27
N ALA A 51 -3.33 9.41 -10.74
CA ALA A 51 -1.98 9.18 -11.24
C ALA A 51 -2.02 8.63 -12.67
N LEU A 52 -2.96 7.74 -12.97
CA LEU A 52 -3.21 7.20 -14.30
C LEU A 52 -3.71 8.29 -15.25
N GLU A 53 -4.77 9.02 -14.92
CA GLU A 53 -5.29 10.14 -15.72
C GLU A 53 -4.18 11.12 -16.12
N LYS A 54 -3.35 11.51 -15.15
CA LYS A 54 -2.25 12.43 -15.39
C LYS A 54 -1.19 11.84 -16.32
N ASN A 55 -0.88 10.56 -16.17
CA ASN A 55 0.10 9.88 -17.03
C ASN A 55 -0.44 9.67 -18.44
N ILE A 56 -1.74 9.39 -18.58
CA ILE A 56 -2.46 9.26 -19.86
C ILE A 56 -2.45 10.60 -20.59
N ALA A 57 -2.94 11.68 -19.97
CA ALA A 57 -2.96 13.01 -20.58
C ALA A 57 -1.55 13.48 -20.98
N TRP A 58 -0.53 13.17 -20.17
CA TRP A 58 0.86 13.43 -20.53
C TRP A 58 1.34 12.58 -21.72
N GLY A 59 0.89 11.33 -21.79
CA GLY A 59 1.19 10.43 -22.90
C GLY A 59 0.57 10.89 -24.21
N GLU A 60 -0.67 11.38 -24.17
CA GLU A 60 -1.37 11.94 -25.32
C GLU A 60 -0.62 13.15 -25.91
N GLU A 61 -0.14 14.06 -25.04
CA GLU A 61 0.69 15.20 -25.46
C GLU A 61 1.99 14.76 -26.15
N ILE A 62 2.64 13.70 -25.63
CA ILE A 62 3.84 13.14 -26.26
C ILE A 62 3.51 12.52 -27.62
N ILE A 63 2.42 11.76 -27.72
CA ILE A 63 1.98 11.12 -28.97
C ILE A 63 1.70 12.18 -30.03
N GLY A 64 0.92 13.22 -29.67
CA GLY A 64 0.63 14.34 -30.57
C GLY A 64 1.89 15.04 -31.05
N TYR A 65 2.91 15.22 -30.19
CA TYR A 65 4.21 15.75 -30.61
C TYR A 65 4.95 14.82 -31.58
N VAL A 66 5.00 13.51 -31.30
CA VAL A 66 5.67 12.51 -32.15
C VAL A 66 5.05 12.47 -33.55
N GLU A 67 3.72 12.46 -33.62
CA GLU A 67 2.96 12.44 -34.87
C GLU A 67 3.09 13.74 -35.67
N ALA A 68 3.07 14.89 -35.00
CA ALA A 68 3.30 16.19 -35.65
C ALA A 68 4.69 16.28 -36.30
N ASN A 69 5.65 15.51 -35.79
CA ASN A 69 6.99 15.38 -36.37
C ASN A 69 7.12 14.21 -37.37
N GLY A 70 6.02 13.57 -37.75
CA GLY A 70 5.96 12.52 -38.77
C GLY A 70 6.58 11.19 -38.34
N SER A 71 6.74 10.95 -37.04
CA SER A 71 7.27 9.69 -36.51
C SER A 71 6.14 8.71 -36.16
N ASP A 72 6.41 7.40 -36.24
CA ASP A 72 5.46 6.35 -35.86
C ASP A 72 5.26 6.31 -34.34
N SER A 73 4.06 6.65 -33.88
CA SER A 73 3.62 6.64 -32.48
C SER A 73 2.94 5.34 -32.06
N SER A 74 2.71 4.37 -32.96
CA SER A 74 1.86 3.19 -32.70
C SER A 74 2.24 2.37 -31.47
N GLY A 75 3.54 2.29 -31.16
CA GLY A 75 4.02 1.64 -29.94
C GLY A 75 3.62 2.37 -28.65
N LEU A 76 3.60 3.70 -28.67
CA LEU A 76 3.13 4.53 -27.55
C LEU A 76 1.62 4.47 -27.41
N GLU A 77 0.88 4.51 -28.53
CA GLU A 77 -0.59 4.38 -28.56
C GLU A 77 -1.04 3.08 -27.89
N ALA A 78 -0.40 1.94 -28.22
CA ALA A 78 -0.73 0.65 -27.63
C ALA A 78 -0.55 0.64 -26.10
N ILE A 79 0.55 1.23 -25.60
CA ILE A 79 0.80 1.34 -24.15
C ILE A 79 -0.26 2.23 -23.48
N LEU A 80 -0.65 3.33 -24.13
CA LEU A 80 -1.63 4.28 -23.60
C LEU A 80 -3.04 3.66 -23.58
N ALA A 81 -3.40 2.85 -24.58
CA ALA A 81 -4.63 2.06 -24.57
C ALA A 81 -4.70 1.11 -23.37
N GLU A 82 -3.60 0.42 -23.04
CA GLU A 82 -3.55 -0.42 -21.84
C GLU A 82 -3.68 0.40 -20.54
N MET A 83 -3.12 1.61 -20.48
CA MET A 83 -3.32 2.52 -19.34
C MET A 83 -4.78 2.95 -19.21
N ASN A 84 -5.46 3.25 -20.32
CA ASN A 84 -6.89 3.60 -20.31
C ASN A 84 -7.76 2.44 -19.80
N VAL A 85 -7.49 1.21 -20.24
CA VAL A 85 -8.22 0.06 -19.69
C VAL A 85 -7.96 -0.12 -18.19
N LEU A 86 -6.72 0.08 -17.74
CA LEU A 86 -6.41 0.04 -16.32
C LEU A 86 -7.08 1.19 -15.54
N LEU A 87 -7.20 2.37 -16.14
CA LEU A 87 -7.95 3.49 -15.56
C LEU A 87 -9.43 3.12 -15.37
N ASP A 88 -10.06 2.53 -16.37
CA ASP A 88 -11.44 2.04 -16.27
C ASP A 88 -11.60 0.96 -15.18
N GLU A 89 -10.62 0.05 -15.07
CA GLU A 89 -10.60 -0.98 -14.02
C GLU A 89 -10.53 -0.33 -12.62
N VAL A 90 -9.65 0.65 -12.44
CA VAL A 90 -9.54 1.38 -11.17
C VAL A 90 -10.82 2.17 -10.87
N GLY A 91 -11.37 2.90 -11.84
CA GLY A 91 -12.57 3.72 -11.68
C GLY A 91 -13.86 2.92 -11.45
N SER A 92 -13.89 1.66 -11.88
CA SER A 92 -15.01 0.73 -11.63
C SER A 92 -14.80 -0.16 -10.40
N THR A 93 -13.66 -0.05 -9.72
CA THR A 93 -13.40 -0.81 -8.49
C THR A 93 -14.08 -0.12 -7.31
N GLU A 94 -15.07 -0.79 -6.73
CA GLU A 94 -15.73 -0.31 -5.51
C GLU A 94 -14.77 -0.34 -4.30
N PRO A 95 -14.79 0.69 -3.43
CA PRO A 95 -14.06 0.69 -2.17
C PRO A 95 -14.40 -0.53 -1.31
N ALA A 96 -13.38 -1.25 -0.86
CA ALA A 96 -13.54 -2.49 -0.11
C ALA A 96 -12.43 -2.67 0.92
N VAL A 97 -12.73 -3.43 1.98
CA VAL A 97 -11.80 -3.72 3.07
C VAL A 97 -11.21 -5.12 2.98
N GLY A 98 -10.06 -5.30 3.62
CA GLY A 98 -9.40 -6.58 3.80
C GLY A 98 -8.30 -6.85 2.78
N GLU A 99 -7.69 -8.02 2.95
CA GLU A 99 -6.49 -8.43 2.21
C GLU A 99 -6.72 -8.54 0.71
N ALA A 100 -7.88 -9.04 0.27
CA ALA A 100 -8.22 -9.19 -1.14
C ALA A 100 -8.26 -7.83 -1.86
N ALA A 101 -8.86 -6.82 -1.24
CA ALA A 101 -8.95 -5.46 -1.78
C ALA A 101 -7.57 -4.79 -1.81
N ALA A 102 -6.81 -4.87 -0.71
CA ALA A 102 -5.44 -4.36 -0.65
C ALA A 102 -4.56 -4.94 -1.77
N LYS A 103 -4.74 -6.23 -2.03
CA LYS A 103 -4.00 -6.96 -3.06
C LYS A 103 -4.37 -6.52 -4.46
N ALA A 104 -5.67 -6.42 -4.76
CA ALA A 104 -6.15 -5.95 -6.06
C ALA A 104 -5.59 -4.55 -6.38
N PHE A 105 -5.56 -3.67 -5.38
CA PHE A 105 -4.95 -2.34 -5.49
C PHE A 105 -3.45 -2.39 -5.76
N VAL A 106 -2.68 -3.17 -4.99
CA VAL A 106 -1.23 -3.30 -5.20
C VAL A 106 -0.93 -3.79 -6.61
N ASP A 107 -1.70 -4.77 -7.10
CA ASP A 107 -1.55 -5.31 -8.45
C ASP A 107 -1.79 -4.21 -9.51
N MET A 108 -2.92 -3.49 -9.42
CA MET A 108 -3.23 -2.37 -10.34
C MET A 108 -2.16 -1.26 -10.30
N LYS A 109 -1.65 -0.94 -9.11
CA LYS A 109 -0.61 0.07 -8.94
C LYS A 109 0.71 -0.35 -9.59
N GLN A 110 1.17 -1.58 -9.34
CA GLN A 110 2.43 -2.08 -9.91
C GLN A 110 2.38 -2.10 -11.43
N GLU A 111 1.22 -2.44 -11.98
CA GLU A 111 0.96 -2.43 -13.40
C GLU A 111 0.95 -1.02 -13.99
N SER A 112 0.29 -0.07 -13.34
CA SER A 112 0.37 1.35 -13.69
C SER A 112 1.83 1.83 -13.74
N VAL A 113 2.65 1.43 -12.76
CA VAL A 113 4.09 1.75 -12.72
C VAL A 113 4.84 1.09 -13.89
N ALA A 114 4.56 -0.17 -14.19
CA ALA A 114 5.18 -0.89 -15.31
C ALA A 114 4.85 -0.25 -16.65
N LEU A 115 3.57 0.01 -16.93
CA LEU A 115 3.12 0.72 -18.14
C LEU A 115 3.75 2.10 -18.25
N THR A 116 3.79 2.86 -17.14
CA THR A 116 4.39 4.21 -17.13
C THR A 116 5.88 4.17 -17.42
N LYS A 117 6.58 3.15 -16.90
CA LYS A 117 8.00 2.95 -17.17
C LYS A 117 8.23 2.61 -18.63
N GLU A 118 7.47 1.66 -19.16
CA GLU A 118 7.57 1.23 -20.55
C GLU A 118 7.25 2.37 -21.52
N PHE A 119 6.19 3.14 -21.26
CA PHE A 119 5.88 4.34 -22.05
C PHE A 119 7.06 5.31 -22.10
N ARG A 120 7.68 5.61 -20.94
CA ARG A 120 8.84 6.50 -20.86
C ARG A 120 10.05 5.96 -21.61
N GLU A 121 10.29 4.66 -21.54
CA GLU A 121 11.41 4.01 -22.23
C GLU A 121 11.22 4.06 -23.74
N SER A 122 10.02 3.72 -24.22
CA SER A 122 9.63 3.85 -25.63
C SER A 122 9.70 5.30 -26.12
N ALA A 123 9.15 6.25 -25.36
CA ALA A 123 9.14 7.66 -25.74
C ALA A 123 10.55 8.24 -25.87
N ARG A 124 11.50 7.85 -25.00
CA ARG A 124 12.90 8.31 -25.07
C ARG A 124 13.61 7.93 -26.37
N THR A 125 13.10 6.96 -27.11
CA THR A 125 13.64 6.61 -28.43
C THR A 125 13.14 7.53 -29.54
N LEU A 126 12.05 8.26 -29.29
CA LEU A 126 11.35 9.12 -30.25
C LEU A 126 11.51 10.61 -29.94
N ILE A 127 11.69 10.98 -28.67
CA ILE A 127 11.88 12.37 -28.22
C ILE A 127 13.16 12.53 -27.40
N SER A 128 13.88 13.62 -27.64
CA SER A 128 15.08 13.96 -26.89
C SER A 128 14.76 14.51 -25.49
N GLY A 129 15.74 14.46 -24.59
CA GLY A 129 15.61 15.01 -23.24
C GLY A 129 15.19 16.49 -23.19
N PRO A 130 15.79 17.39 -24.01
CA PRO A 130 15.38 18.79 -24.09
C PRO A 130 13.93 18.98 -24.56
N GLU A 131 13.48 18.26 -25.58
CA GLU A 131 12.10 18.33 -26.09
C GLU A 131 11.10 17.86 -25.04
N ALA A 132 11.38 16.72 -24.39
CA ALA A 132 10.57 16.21 -23.30
C ALA A 132 10.45 17.20 -22.13
N ALA A 133 11.52 17.94 -21.83
CA ALA A 133 11.50 18.98 -20.79
C ALA A 133 10.64 20.19 -21.19
N ALA A 134 10.69 20.60 -22.46
CA ALA A 134 9.88 21.68 -23.00
C ALA A 134 8.39 21.33 -22.97
N LEU A 135 8.01 20.14 -23.47
CA LEU A 135 6.65 19.61 -23.41
C LEU A 135 6.15 19.53 -21.95
N ARG A 136 7.02 19.11 -21.02
CA ARG A 136 6.62 19.01 -19.62
C ARG A 136 6.29 20.36 -19.00
N LYS A 137 6.93 21.43 -19.49
CA LYS A 137 6.67 22.79 -19.04
C LYS A 137 5.33 23.31 -19.56
N SER A 138 4.99 23.07 -20.83
CA SER A 138 3.69 23.44 -21.41
C SER A 138 2.56 22.68 -20.71
N PHE A 139 2.68 21.37 -20.59
CA PHE A 139 1.66 20.51 -19.97
C PHE A 139 1.37 20.87 -18.50
N ARG A 140 2.39 21.25 -17.71
CA ARG A 140 2.19 21.72 -16.33
C ARG A 140 1.40 23.02 -16.24
N ALA A 141 1.50 23.91 -17.23
CA ALA A 141 0.76 25.15 -17.23
C ALA A 141 -0.74 24.90 -17.45
N GLU A 142 -1.07 23.92 -18.29
CA GLU A 142 -2.44 23.55 -18.64
C GLU A 142 -3.16 22.77 -17.52
N LEU A 143 -2.46 21.82 -16.88
CA LEU A 143 -2.98 21.02 -15.76
C LEU A 143 -3.37 21.83 -14.52
N ASN A 144 -2.87 23.05 -14.36
CA ASN A 144 -3.20 23.87 -13.18
C ASN A 144 -4.66 24.36 -13.19
N GLY A 145 -5.35 24.29 -14.34
CA GLY A 145 -6.74 24.76 -14.50
C GLY A 145 -7.83 23.71 -14.29
N THR A 146 -7.51 22.41 -14.37
CA THR A 146 -8.50 21.32 -14.40
C THR A 146 -8.47 20.47 -13.11
N GLY A 147 -9.63 19.94 -12.71
CA GLY A 147 -9.73 18.97 -11.60
C GLY A 147 -10.20 19.51 -10.24
N GLN A 148 -11.06 20.53 -10.18
CA GLN A 148 -11.67 20.95 -8.90
C GLN A 148 -12.55 19.87 -8.28
N GLU A 149 -13.37 19.19 -9.09
CA GLU A 149 -14.25 18.11 -8.63
C GLU A 149 -13.45 16.95 -8.02
N TRP A 150 -12.39 16.51 -8.71
CA TRP A 150 -11.50 15.48 -8.19
C TRP A 150 -10.83 15.91 -6.88
N LYS A 151 -10.32 17.15 -6.81
CA LYS A 151 -9.70 17.70 -5.58
C LYS A 151 -10.69 17.68 -4.43
N GLN A 152 -11.97 17.95 -4.70
CA GLN A 152 -13.02 17.92 -3.69
C GLN A 152 -13.32 16.47 -3.26
N ARG A 153 -13.53 15.54 -4.18
CA ARG A 153 -13.74 14.11 -3.89
C ARG A 153 -12.61 13.54 -3.03
N PHE A 154 -11.36 13.77 -3.45
CA PHE A 154 -10.19 13.33 -2.70
C PHE A 154 -10.11 13.97 -1.31
N ARG A 155 -10.39 15.28 -1.20
CA ARG A 155 -10.39 15.98 0.10
C ARG A 155 -11.43 15.38 1.05
N ASN A 156 -12.65 15.13 0.56
CA ASN A 156 -13.73 14.54 1.34
C ASN A 156 -13.36 13.14 1.83
N ALA A 157 -12.97 12.24 0.91
CA ALA A 157 -12.58 10.87 1.24
C ALA A 157 -11.40 10.84 2.23
N ARG A 158 -10.42 11.72 2.04
CA ARG A 158 -9.27 11.86 2.94
C ARG A 158 -9.70 12.32 4.33
N ASN A 159 -10.56 13.33 4.42
CA ASN A 159 -11.01 13.85 5.71
C ASN A 159 -11.83 12.78 6.47
N ALA A 160 -12.74 12.08 5.78
CA ALA A 160 -13.50 10.97 6.34
C ALA A 160 -12.59 9.84 6.84
N TYR A 161 -11.59 9.44 6.04
CA TYR A 161 -10.59 8.47 6.47
C TYR A 161 -9.81 8.94 7.70
N ASN A 162 -9.36 10.19 7.73
CA ASN A 162 -8.62 10.74 8.86
C ASN A 162 -9.49 10.80 10.14
N ALA A 163 -10.77 11.15 10.01
CA ALA A 163 -11.73 11.16 11.10
C ALA A 163 -11.94 9.75 11.66
N GLU A 164 -12.11 8.75 10.79
CA GLU A 164 -12.22 7.34 11.20
C GLU A 164 -10.94 6.83 11.90
N GLN A 165 -9.76 7.14 11.36
CA GLN A 165 -8.49 6.77 12.00
C GLN A 165 -8.34 7.44 13.37
N LEU A 166 -8.76 8.69 13.50
CA LEU A 166 -8.74 9.42 14.76
C LEU A 166 -9.73 8.82 15.77
N GLN A 167 -10.95 8.50 15.34
CA GLN A 167 -11.96 7.85 16.16
C GLN A 167 -11.44 6.53 16.71
N ASN A 168 -10.93 5.64 15.85
CA ASN A 168 -10.36 4.36 16.26
C ASN A 168 -9.23 4.50 17.29
N MET A 169 -8.36 5.50 17.12
CA MET A 169 -7.29 5.78 18.07
C MET A 169 -7.81 6.33 19.39
N MET A 170 -8.81 7.21 19.36
CA MET A 170 -9.45 7.79 20.54
C MET A 170 -10.20 6.73 21.35
N ASP A 171 -10.94 5.84 20.67
CA ASP A 171 -11.63 4.70 21.28
C ASP A 171 -10.64 3.77 21.96
N ALA A 172 -9.55 3.40 21.28
CA ALA A 172 -8.49 2.58 21.86
C ALA A 172 -7.81 3.25 23.06
N ALA A 173 -7.73 4.58 23.07
CA ALA A 173 -7.17 5.36 24.16
C ALA A 173 -8.18 5.66 25.28
N GLY A 174 -9.47 5.39 25.08
CA GLY A 174 -10.55 5.80 25.99
C GLY A 174 -10.70 7.33 26.09
N ILE A 175 -10.51 8.04 24.97
CA ILE A 175 -10.71 9.48 24.83
C ILE A 175 -12.07 9.70 24.15
N ASP A 176 -12.93 10.49 24.76
CA ASP A 176 -14.22 10.90 24.18
C ASP A 176 -14.18 12.39 23.84
N ASP A 177 -14.14 12.71 22.55
CA ASP A 177 -14.12 14.08 22.02
C ASP A 177 -14.74 14.10 20.61
N PRO A 178 -16.07 13.93 20.49
CA PRO A 178 -16.75 13.84 19.20
C PRO A 178 -16.62 15.13 18.37
N GLY A 179 -16.45 16.29 19.01
CA GLY A 179 -16.25 17.56 18.31
C GLY A 179 -14.95 17.58 17.51
N LEU A 180 -13.87 17.02 18.05
CA LEU A 180 -12.61 16.91 17.30
C LEU A 180 -12.72 15.99 16.07
N ILE A 181 -13.58 14.97 16.11
CA ILE A 181 -13.84 14.07 14.99
C ILE A 181 -14.57 14.81 13.88
N GLU A 182 -15.63 15.53 14.23
CA GLU A 182 -16.40 16.38 13.32
C GLU A 182 -15.51 17.47 12.68
N ASP A 183 -14.67 18.14 13.47
CA ASP A 183 -13.72 19.13 12.96
C ASP A 183 -12.75 18.51 11.91
N VAL A 184 -12.32 17.26 12.11
CA VAL A 184 -11.44 16.57 11.16
C VAL A 184 -12.19 16.14 9.90
N GLU A 185 -13.40 15.62 10.04
CA GLU A 185 -14.26 15.21 8.93
C GLU A 185 -14.61 16.40 8.01
N ASN A 186 -14.92 17.55 8.60
CA ASN A 186 -15.17 18.80 7.87
C ASN A 186 -13.88 19.46 7.34
N GLY A 187 -12.70 19.00 7.78
CA GLY A 187 -11.41 19.56 7.38
C GLY A 187 -11.07 20.89 8.06
N GLU A 188 -11.72 21.19 9.18
CA GLU A 188 -11.52 22.38 10.01
C GLU A 188 -10.36 22.20 11.00
N ALA A 189 -10.07 20.97 11.40
CA ALA A 189 -8.91 20.61 12.22
C ALA A 189 -7.73 20.11 11.37
N ASN A 190 -6.57 20.73 11.55
CA ASN A 190 -5.31 20.28 10.99
C ASN A 190 -4.52 19.39 11.98
N LYS A 191 -3.45 18.76 11.47
CA LYS A 191 -2.55 17.89 12.24
C LYS A 191 -2.09 18.45 13.57
N SER A 192 -1.74 19.73 13.62
CA SER A 192 -1.25 20.37 14.84
C SER A 192 -2.35 20.50 15.89
N GLN A 193 -3.58 20.87 15.46
CA GLN A 193 -4.75 20.95 16.34
C GLN A 193 -5.10 19.58 16.91
N VAL A 194 -5.20 18.54 16.07
CA VAL A 194 -5.47 17.16 16.49
C VAL A 194 -4.41 16.67 17.49
N GLN A 195 -3.13 16.84 17.18
CA GLN A 195 -2.04 16.45 18.07
C GLN A 195 -2.09 17.18 19.41
N LYS A 196 -2.44 18.47 19.41
CA LYS A 196 -2.57 19.27 20.63
C LYS A 196 -3.73 18.77 21.49
N SER A 197 -4.90 18.51 20.89
CA SER A 197 -6.07 17.99 21.59
C SER A 197 -5.80 16.62 22.21
N LEU A 198 -5.28 15.67 21.43
CA LEU A 198 -4.90 14.34 21.92
C LEU A 198 -3.86 14.40 23.04
N LYS A 199 -2.85 15.27 22.92
CA LYS A 199 -1.84 15.47 23.97
C LYS A 199 -2.45 16.01 25.25
N ASN A 200 -3.43 16.90 25.16
CA ASN A 200 -4.11 17.46 26.32
C ASN A 200 -5.00 16.40 26.99
N ALA A 201 -5.80 15.67 26.20
CA ALA A 201 -6.61 14.55 26.68
C ALA A 201 -5.74 13.49 27.38
N PHE A 202 -4.66 13.06 26.73
CA PHE A 202 -3.73 12.09 27.32
C PHE A 202 -3.07 12.61 28.59
N LYS A 203 -2.74 13.91 28.69
CA LYS A 203 -2.17 14.48 29.92
C LYS A 203 -3.15 14.44 31.09
N ALA A 204 -4.44 14.68 30.83
CA ALA A 204 -5.50 14.69 31.83
C ALA A 204 -5.79 13.29 32.41
N MET A 205 -5.48 12.22 31.69
CA MET A 205 -5.64 10.84 32.18
C MET A 205 -4.81 10.53 33.43
N ASN A 206 -5.33 9.66 34.29
CA ASN A 206 -4.57 9.08 35.40
C ASN A 206 -3.55 8.02 34.91
N ASN A 207 -2.66 7.55 35.79
CA ASN A 207 -1.59 6.63 35.41
C ASN A 207 -2.08 5.28 34.86
N THR A 208 -3.20 4.77 35.39
CA THR A 208 -3.79 3.50 34.95
C THR A 208 -4.39 3.67 33.55
N GLN A 209 -5.17 4.73 33.32
CA GLN A 209 -5.72 5.08 32.01
C GLN A 209 -4.60 5.24 30.97
N LYS A 210 -3.54 5.99 31.30
CA LYS A 210 -2.37 6.14 30.42
C LYS A 210 -1.73 4.82 30.03
N ARG A 211 -1.58 3.90 30.98
CA ARG A 211 -1.01 2.56 30.72
C ARG A 211 -1.93 1.74 29.82
N ASN A 212 -3.24 1.78 30.05
CA ASN A 212 -4.21 1.05 29.24
C ASN A 212 -4.25 1.58 27.80
N ALA A 213 -4.38 2.90 27.63
CA ALA A 213 -4.32 3.55 26.32
C ALA A 213 -3.03 3.18 25.56
N TRP A 214 -1.89 3.20 26.26
CA TRP A 214 -0.61 2.80 25.68
C TRP A 214 -0.58 1.35 25.20
N SER A 215 -1.07 0.41 26.02
CA SER A 215 -1.15 -1.00 25.65
C SER A 215 -2.05 -1.23 24.44
N ALA A 216 -3.21 -0.57 24.40
CA ALA A 216 -4.16 -0.68 23.29
C ALA A 216 -3.57 -0.13 21.98
N MET A 217 -2.95 1.06 22.01
CA MET A 217 -2.26 1.62 20.84
C MET A 217 -1.13 0.70 20.34
N LYS A 218 -0.39 0.05 21.25
CA LYS A 218 0.67 -0.89 20.89
C LYS A 218 0.10 -2.15 20.23
N GLU A 219 -0.99 -2.69 20.76
CA GLU A 219 -1.67 -3.85 20.18
C GLU A 219 -2.15 -3.56 18.75
N GLU A 220 -2.77 -2.40 18.55
CA GLU A 220 -3.27 -1.98 17.24
C GLU A 220 -2.13 -1.81 16.22
N HIS A 221 -0.99 -1.24 16.65
CA HIS A 221 0.20 -1.16 15.83
C HIS A 221 0.73 -2.54 15.40
N VAL A 222 0.76 -3.51 16.32
CA VAL A 222 1.18 -4.90 16.02
C VAL A 222 0.23 -5.56 15.04
N LYS A 223 -1.10 -5.42 15.22
CA LYS A 223 -2.11 -5.94 14.27
C LYS A 223 -1.89 -5.38 12.87
N GLY A 224 -1.64 -4.07 12.76
CA GLY A 224 -1.30 -3.44 11.50
C GLY A 224 -0.05 -4.05 10.86
N SER A 225 1.02 -4.25 11.62
CA SER A 225 2.27 -4.88 11.11
C SER A 225 2.06 -6.30 10.58
N VAL A 226 1.26 -7.12 11.29
CA VAL A 226 0.95 -8.49 10.85
C VAL A 226 0.12 -8.48 9.56
N PHE A 227 -0.91 -7.62 9.49
CA PHE A 227 -1.73 -7.47 8.28
C PHE A 227 -0.89 -7.08 7.07
N LYS A 228 0.02 -6.10 7.22
CA LYS A 228 0.96 -5.69 6.16
C LYS A 228 1.74 -6.89 5.61
N LYS A 229 2.31 -7.70 6.50
CA LYS A 229 3.14 -8.84 6.13
C LYS A 229 2.33 -9.90 5.37
N ALA A 230 1.12 -10.22 5.85
CA ALA A 230 0.24 -11.19 5.20
C ALA A 230 -0.12 -10.78 3.76
N VAL A 231 -0.49 -9.51 3.56
CA VAL A 231 -0.80 -8.98 2.22
C VAL A 231 0.42 -9.07 1.31
N ALA A 232 1.59 -8.63 1.77
CA ALA A 232 2.83 -8.63 0.97
C ALA A 232 3.22 -10.05 0.52
N ASP A 233 3.20 -11.03 1.43
CA ASP A 233 3.56 -12.42 1.13
C ASP A 233 2.60 -13.05 0.10
N ARG A 234 1.30 -12.71 0.15
CA ARG A 234 0.29 -13.23 -0.79
C ARG A 234 0.23 -12.51 -2.13
N VAL A 235 0.53 -11.22 -2.20
CA VAL A 235 0.68 -10.47 -3.45
C VAL A 235 1.73 -11.16 -4.32
N ALA A 236 2.91 -11.43 -3.76
CA ALA A 236 4.02 -12.04 -4.47
C ALA A 236 3.68 -13.39 -5.13
N LEU A 237 2.77 -14.16 -4.53
CA LEU A 237 2.37 -15.49 -5.02
C LEU A 237 1.30 -15.48 -6.12
N ASN A 238 0.50 -14.42 -6.25
CA ASN A 238 -0.68 -14.41 -7.14
C ASN A 238 -0.65 -13.33 -8.23
N GLN A 239 0.42 -12.52 -8.23
CA GLN A 239 0.63 -11.45 -9.19
C GLN A 239 0.63 -11.98 -10.64
N MET A 240 1.16 -13.20 -10.82
CA MET A 240 1.38 -13.86 -12.10
C MET A 240 0.06 -14.33 -12.75
N GLU A 241 -0.78 -15.08 -12.03
CA GLU A 241 -2.05 -15.60 -12.57
C GLU A 241 -3.04 -14.49 -12.89
N ARG A 242 -3.01 -13.39 -12.14
CA ARG A 242 -3.88 -12.23 -12.37
C ARG A 242 -3.44 -11.33 -13.50
N ALA A 243 -2.13 -11.17 -13.69
CA ALA A 243 -1.61 -10.47 -14.87
C ALA A 243 -2.18 -11.11 -16.15
N ASN A 244 -2.29 -12.43 -16.19
CA ASN A 244 -2.82 -13.17 -17.34
C ASN A 244 -4.32 -12.91 -17.58
N ALA A 245 -5.17 -13.09 -16.56
CA ALA A 245 -6.61 -12.88 -16.68
C ALA A 245 -6.99 -11.41 -17.01
N ARG A 246 -6.14 -10.46 -16.61
CA ARG A 246 -6.30 -9.04 -16.93
C ARG A 246 -5.84 -8.71 -18.34
N LEU A 247 -4.81 -9.37 -18.84
CA LEU A 247 -4.29 -9.21 -20.20
C LEU A 247 -5.34 -9.57 -21.25
N GLU A 248 -6.03 -10.70 -21.09
CA GLU A 248 -7.09 -11.11 -22.02
C GLU A 248 -8.24 -10.11 -22.07
N LYS A 249 -8.74 -9.68 -20.89
CA LYS A 249 -9.79 -8.65 -20.80
C LYS A 249 -9.34 -7.31 -21.37
N ARG A 250 -8.05 -6.99 -21.28
CA ARG A 250 -7.48 -5.77 -21.85
C ARG A 250 -7.34 -5.83 -23.34
N LEU A 251 -6.97 -6.97 -23.89
CA LEU A 251 -6.95 -7.16 -25.33
C LEU A 251 -8.36 -6.98 -25.89
N GLU A 252 -9.37 -7.58 -25.26
CA GLU A 252 -10.77 -7.42 -25.68
C GLU A 252 -11.22 -5.95 -25.62
N LYS A 253 -10.95 -5.25 -24.51
CA LYS A 253 -11.29 -3.83 -24.37
C LYS A 253 -10.49 -2.91 -25.30
N ALA A 254 -9.21 -3.18 -25.52
CA ALA A 254 -8.35 -2.38 -26.38
C ALA A 254 -8.67 -2.63 -27.87
N GLN A 255 -9.11 -3.82 -28.25
CA GLN A 255 -9.66 -4.09 -29.59
C GLN A 255 -10.97 -3.33 -29.84
N ALA A 256 -11.75 -3.08 -28.79
CA ALA A 256 -12.94 -2.23 -28.86
C ALA A 256 -12.60 -0.73 -28.94
N MET A 257 -11.37 -0.32 -28.62
CA MET A 257 -10.88 1.03 -28.88
C MET A 257 -10.40 1.07 -30.35
N ASN A 258 -10.86 2.06 -31.13
CA ASN A 258 -10.51 2.22 -32.54
C ASN A 258 -9.02 2.60 -32.74
N LEU A 259 -8.11 1.70 -32.37
CA LEU A 259 -6.67 1.85 -32.47
C LEU A 259 -6.22 1.74 -33.93
N SER A 260 -5.07 2.34 -34.24
CA SER A 260 -4.41 2.15 -35.54
C SER A 260 -4.05 0.68 -35.74
N ASP A 261 -4.03 0.20 -36.99
CA ASP A 261 -3.68 -1.19 -37.32
C ASP A 261 -2.29 -1.57 -36.77
N GLY A 262 -1.35 -0.64 -36.82
CA GLY A 262 -0.01 -0.81 -36.25
C GLY A 262 -0.02 -0.93 -34.72
N ALA A 263 -0.86 -0.15 -34.03
CA ALA A 263 -1.03 -0.26 -32.57
C ALA A 263 -1.68 -1.58 -32.18
N GLN A 264 -2.69 -2.05 -32.93
CA GLN A 264 -3.31 -3.35 -32.71
C GLN A 264 -2.31 -4.51 -32.88
N GLU A 265 -1.52 -4.50 -33.95
CA GLU A 265 -0.52 -5.54 -34.20
C GLU A 265 0.56 -5.58 -33.10
N ARG A 266 1.03 -4.40 -32.66
CA ARG A 266 2.02 -4.29 -31.57
C ARG A 266 1.46 -4.75 -30.24
N LEU A 267 0.19 -4.42 -29.94
CA LEU A 267 -0.49 -4.89 -28.74
C LEU A 267 -0.58 -6.42 -28.73
N GLN A 268 -1.01 -7.02 -29.85
CA GLN A 268 -1.12 -8.47 -29.97
C GLN A 268 0.23 -9.19 -29.77
N LYS A 269 1.30 -8.69 -30.41
CA LYS A 269 2.67 -9.21 -30.23
C LYS A 269 3.15 -9.10 -28.78
N ARG A 270 2.74 -8.06 -28.07
CA ARG A 270 3.12 -7.84 -26.67
C ARG A 270 2.43 -8.83 -25.75
N VAL A 271 1.15 -9.13 -25.98
CA VAL A 271 0.41 -10.20 -25.29
C VAL A 271 1.09 -11.55 -25.49
N GLU A 272 1.41 -11.92 -26.73
CA GLU A 272 2.10 -13.19 -27.01
C GLU A 272 3.47 -13.33 -26.33
N ASN A 273 4.19 -12.21 -26.18
CA ASN A 273 5.48 -12.21 -25.49
C ASN A 273 5.30 -12.38 -23.97
N LEU A 274 4.27 -11.77 -23.40
CA LEU A 274 3.95 -11.91 -21.98
C LEU A 274 3.51 -13.35 -21.67
N ASP A 275 2.67 -13.96 -22.51
CA ASP A 275 2.29 -15.37 -22.40
C ASP A 275 3.50 -16.30 -22.41
N ARG A 276 4.47 -16.05 -23.30
CA ARG A 276 5.73 -16.82 -23.35
C ARG A 276 6.59 -16.64 -22.11
N GLN A 277 6.67 -15.44 -21.54
CA GLN A 277 7.40 -15.21 -20.29
C GLN A 277 6.71 -15.90 -19.10
N MET A 278 5.38 -15.92 -19.11
CA MET A 278 4.54 -16.55 -18.11
C MET A 278 4.71 -18.07 -18.09
N GLY A 279 4.66 -18.73 -19.25
CA GLY A 279 4.89 -20.17 -19.34
C GLY A 279 6.24 -20.59 -18.74
N LYS A 280 7.32 -19.85 -19.06
CA LYS A 280 8.66 -20.08 -18.49
C LYS A 280 8.70 -19.93 -16.96
N LEU A 281 7.82 -19.12 -16.39
CA LEU A 281 7.82 -18.85 -14.97
C LEU A 281 6.93 -19.84 -14.20
N GLN A 282 5.81 -20.28 -14.78
CA GLN A 282 5.05 -21.43 -14.29
C GLN A 282 5.94 -22.68 -14.20
N ASP A 283 6.71 -22.97 -15.25
CA ASP A 283 7.68 -24.09 -15.24
C ASP A 283 8.68 -23.99 -14.08
N ARG A 284 9.12 -22.78 -13.73
CA ARG A 284 10.06 -22.54 -12.61
C ARG A 284 9.38 -22.73 -11.26
N MET A 285 8.12 -22.32 -11.14
CA MET A 285 7.33 -22.47 -9.92
C MET A 285 7.05 -23.96 -9.66
N GLU A 286 6.63 -24.70 -10.68
CA GLU A 286 6.35 -26.12 -10.59
C GLU A 286 7.62 -26.91 -10.20
N LYS A 287 8.76 -26.61 -10.85
CA LYS A 287 10.06 -27.17 -10.44
C LYS A 287 10.42 -26.86 -9.00
N ARG A 288 10.12 -25.66 -8.50
CA ARG A 288 10.37 -25.31 -7.09
C ARG A 288 9.46 -26.09 -6.15
N GLN A 289 8.18 -26.24 -6.48
CA GLN A 289 7.24 -27.05 -5.68
C GLN A 289 7.66 -28.51 -5.64
N GLU A 290 8.08 -29.09 -6.76
CA GLU A 290 8.64 -30.45 -6.78
C GLU A 290 9.87 -30.59 -5.85
N ILE A 291 10.76 -29.60 -5.83
CA ILE A 291 11.94 -29.62 -4.96
C ILE A 291 11.52 -29.56 -3.49
N ILE A 292 10.54 -28.71 -3.14
CA ILE A 292 10.01 -28.61 -1.77
C ILE A 292 9.37 -29.94 -1.35
N GLN A 293 8.54 -30.53 -2.21
CA GLN A 293 7.90 -31.82 -1.95
C GLN A 293 8.94 -32.92 -1.74
N LYS A 294 9.94 -33.03 -2.63
CA LYS A 294 11.06 -33.98 -2.50
C LYS A 294 11.86 -33.76 -1.21
N GLN A 295 11.98 -32.53 -0.70
CA GLN A 295 12.64 -32.25 0.58
C GLN A 295 11.79 -32.63 1.79
N GLN A 296 10.46 -32.50 1.70
CA GLN A 296 9.53 -32.98 2.73
C GLN A 296 9.48 -34.50 2.78
N ASP A 297 9.43 -35.17 1.63
CA ASP A 297 9.41 -36.63 1.53
C ASP A 297 10.73 -37.27 2.00
N LYS A 298 11.86 -36.59 1.79
CA LYS A 298 13.18 -37.01 2.33
C LYS A 298 13.29 -36.86 3.85
N LYS A 299 12.49 -36.00 4.49
CA LYS A 299 12.36 -35.91 5.96
C LYS A 299 11.34 -36.92 6.49
N GLY A 300 11.43 -38.17 6.03
CA GLY A 300 10.43 -39.21 6.24
C GLY A 300 9.95 -39.36 7.70
N PRO A 301 8.82 -40.06 7.93
CA PRO A 301 8.05 -40.09 9.18
C PRO A 301 8.76 -40.73 10.41
N GLY A 302 10.09 -40.88 10.40
CA GLY A 302 10.88 -41.59 11.40
C GLY A 302 11.76 -40.73 12.31
N GLN A 303 11.66 -39.40 12.29
CA GLN A 303 12.21 -38.59 13.39
C GLN A 303 11.08 -38.21 14.34
N GLU A 304 10.61 -39.20 15.09
CA GLU A 304 10.03 -38.95 16.40
C GLU A 304 11.03 -38.09 17.18
N ASN A 305 10.57 -36.93 17.63
CA ASN A 305 11.32 -36.09 18.56
C ASN A 305 11.87 -36.98 19.68
N PRO A 306 13.20 -37.10 19.87
CA PRO A 306 13.69 -37.67 21.11
C PRO A 306 13.18 -36.77 22.24
N ALA A 307 12.41 -37.39 23.12
CA ALA A 307 11.85 -36.78 24.30
C ALA A 307 12.90 -35.93 25.05
N GLY A 308 12.45 -34.75 25.47
CA GLY A 308 12.93 -34.00 26.64
C GLY A 308 14.33 -34.31 27.16
N GLY A 309 15.35 -33.73 26.52
CA GLY A 309 16.65 -33.48 27.14
C GLY A 309 16.71 -32.07 27.70
N GLY A 310 15.96 -31.78 28.76
CA GLY A 310 16.08 -30.51 29.48
C GLY A 310 17.46 -30.42 30.16
N PRO A 311 18.23 -29.33 29.98
CA PRO A 311 19.49 -29.18 30.68
C PRO A 311 19.25 -29.05 32.20
N GLY A 312 19.90 -29.93 32.94
CA GLY A 312 19.90 -29.98 34.39
C GLY A 312 20.26 -28.64 35.03
N ASN A 313 19.38 -28.18 35.92
CA ASN A 313 19.67 -27.13 36.87
C ASN A 313 20.44 -27.77 38.04
N ASN A 314 21.77 -27.72 37.97
CA ASN A 314 22.63 -28.13 39.07
C ASN A 314 22.54 -27.11 40.21
N GLY A 315 22.08 -27.59 41.36
CA GLY A 315 22.11 -26.87 42.61
C GLY A 315 23.54 -26.65 43.13
N LEU A 316 23.76 -25.44 43.63
CA LEU A 316 24.79 -25.01 44.57
C LEU A 316 24.12 -23.90 45.38
N GLY A 317 23.99 -23.90 46.70
CA GLY A 317 24.29 -24.87 47.73
C GLY A 317 23.66 -24.30 49.01
N ALA A 318 23.10 -25.17 49.84
CA ALA A 318 22.69 -24.83 51.19
C ALA A 318 23.93 -24.94 52.11
N GLN A 319 24.31 -23.84 52.75
CA GLN A 319 24.99 -23.88 54.05
C GLN A 319 24.00 -23.36 55.08
N GLY A 320 23.53 -24.27 55.93
CA GLY A 320 22.84 -23.91 57.15
C GLY A 320 23.84 -23.34 58.16
N ASN A 321 23.37 -22.44 59.01
CA ASN A 321 23.88 -22.38 60.37
C ASN A 321 22.76 -22.04 61.34
N ASN A 322 22.82 -22.75 62.47
CA ASN A 322 21.97 -22.70 63.64
C ASN A 322 22.02 -21.35 64.37
N GLY A 323 20.98 -21.06 65.16
CA GLY A 323 21.20 -20.45 66.47
C GLY A 323 20.13 -19.49 67.00
N GLY A 324 19.44 -19.94 68.06
CA GLY A 324 18.88 -19.11 69.15
C GLY A 324 17.58 -18.37 68.83
N GLY A 325 16.45 -18.58 69.50
CA GLY A 325 16.26 -18.93 70.90
C GLY A 325 16.18 -17.65 71.76
N GLY A 326 14.99 -17.33 72.26
CA GLY A 326 14.84 -16.65 73.55
C GLY A 326 14.20 -15.25 73.55
N ASN A 327 12.95 -15.23 74.04
CA ASN A 327 12.37 -14.33 75.04
C ASN A 327 12.55 -12.80 74.96
N GLY A 328 11.41 -12.11 75.10
CA GLY A 328 11.36 -10.80 75.74
C GLY A 328 10.05 -10.06 75.49
N LYS A 329 9.15 -10.17 76.48
CA LYS A 329 7.97 -9.35 76.81
C LYS A 329 7.65 -8.12 75.96
#